data_AF-E2A147-F1
#
_entry.id   AF-E2A147-F1
#
_cell.length_a   1.000
_cell.length_b   1.000
_cell.length_c   1.000
_cell.angle_alpha   90.00
_cell.angle_beta   90.00
_cell.angle_gamma   90.00
#
_symmetry.space_group_name_H-M   'P 1'
#
loop_
_entity.id
_entity.type
_entity.pdbx_description
1 polymer ?
#
loop_
_entity_poly.entity_id
_entity_poly.type
_entity_poly.pdbx_seq_one_letter_code
_entity_poly.pdbx_strand_id
1 'polypeptide(L)'
;MTSQINTLRITGNEILKKFKQLVYEYPFEGQIWYPAGDVHNNKILHNIIVLLFQIIPAYLIDFLMLIFRQKRFMVRIQKRILNGLEVLQYFTTRHWIFYNKNIITLCNDITPLENNTIIKKYFQL
;
A
#
# COMPACT_ATOMS: atom_id res chain seq x y z
N MET A 1 -7.03 -5.80 -33.11
CA MET A 1 -7.71 -6.44 -31.97
C MET A 1 -6.64 -6.67 -30.90
N THR A 2 -6.54 -5.78 -29.93
CA THR A 2 -5.45 -5.76 -28.94
C THR A 2 -5.49 -7.05 -28.11
N SER A 3 -4.44 -7.86 -28.19
CA SER A 3 -4.23 -8.96 -27.23
C SER A 3 -4.07 -8.33 -25.85
N GLN A 4 -5.16 -8.37 -25.09
CA GLN A 4 -5.11 -8.20 -23.65
C GLN A 4 -4.30 -9.41 -23.14
N ILE A 5 -2.98 -9.24 -23.03
CA ILE A 5 -2.16 -10.09 -22.16
C ILE A 5 -2.98 -10.21 -20.87
N ASN A 6 -3.24 -11.43 -20.37
CA ASN A 6 -4.12 -11.73 -19.24
C ASN A 6 -3.80 -10.89 -17.98
N THR A 7 -4.15 -9.62 -17.98
CA THR A 7 -4.06 -8.73 -16.84
C THR A 7 -5.29 -9.03 -16.01
N LEU A 8 -5.09 -9.71 -14.88
CA LEU A 8 -6.14 -9.84 -13.88
C LEU A 8 -6.61 -8.43 -13.52
N ARG A 9 -7.83 -8.08 -13.92
CA ARG A 9 -8.46 -6.82 -13.52
C ARG A 9 -8.80 -6.93 -12.05
N ILE A 10 -7.90 -6.47 -11.19
CA ILE A 10 -8.13 -6.39 -9.75
C ILE A 10 -8.55 -4.96 -9.43
N THR A 11 -9.66 -4.82 -8.71
CA THR A 11 -10.12 -3.52 -8.23
C THR A 11 -9.34 -3.08 -6.99
N GLY A 12 -9.19 -1.76 -6.77
CA GLY A 12 -8.51 -1.25 -5.57
C GLY A 12 -9.13 -1.78 -4.26
N ASN A 13 -10.44 -2.03 -4.25
CA ASN A 13 -11.14 -2.62 -3.11
C ASN A 13 -10.72 -4.07 -2.84
N GLU A 14 -10.49 -4.88 -3.87
CA GLU A 14 -10.02 -6.26 -3.71
C GLU A 14 -8.57 -6.30 -3.20
N ILE A 15 -7.72 -5.39 -3.71
CA ILE A 15 -6.35 -5.22 -3.21
C ILE A 15 -6.40 -4.86 -1.73
N LEU A 16 -7.23 -3.89 -1.35
CA LEU A 16 -7.35 -3.46 0.05
C LEU A 16 -7.88 -4.59 0.96
N LYS A 17 -8.86 -5.37 0.50
CA LYS A 17 -9.38 -6.53 1.27
C LYS A 17 -8.30 -7.58 1.49
N LYS A 18 -7.56 -7.95 0.45
CA LYS A 18 -6.44 -8.89 0.56
C LYS A 18 -5.34 -8.36 1.47
N PHE A 19 -4.99 -7.08 1.34
CA PHE A 19 -4.02 -6.44 2.21
C PHE A 19 -4.45 -6.48 3.68
N LYS A 20 -5.72 -6.17 3.98
CA LYS A 20 -6.26 -6.28 5.35
C LYS A 20 -6.12 -7.70 5.89
N GLN A 21 -6.53 -8.72 5.11
CA GLN A 21 -6.40 -10.12 5.51
C GLN A 21 -4.95 -10.48 5.87
N LEU A 22 -3.99 -10.10 5.03
CA LEU A 22 -2.57 -10.38 5.27
C LEU A 22 -2.04 -9.68 6.53
N VAL A 23 -2.45 -8.44 6.81
CA VAL A 23 -2.03 -7.73 8.03
C VAL A 23 -2.62 -8.35 9.29
N TYR A 24 -3.83 -8.92 9.21
CA TYR A 24 -4.42 -9.66 10.33
C TYR A 24 -3.75 -11.03 10.54
N GLU A 25 -3.34 -11.69 9.45
CA GLU A 25 -2.65 -12.98 9.49
C GLU A 25 -1.19 -12.85 9.97
N TYR A 26 -0.51 -11.78 9.55
CA TYR A 26 0.90 -11.49 9.86
C TYR A 26 1.04 -10.07 10.43
N PRO A 27 0.78 -9.88 11.74
CA PRO A 27 0.84 -8.56 12.37
C PRO A 27 2.28 -8.03 12.47
N PHE A 28 2.44 -6.70 12.46
CA PHE A 28 3.75 -6.07 12.64
C PHE A 28 4.19 -6.11 14.11
N GLU A 29 5.47 -6.31 14.36
CA GLU A 29 6.03 -6.24 15.72
C GLU A 29 5.88 -4.83 16.31
N GLY A 30 5.41 -4.74 17.56
CA GLY A 30 5.22 -3.46 18.25
C GLY A 30 4.04 -2.61 17.75
N GLN A 31 3.12 -3.23 17.01
CA GLN A 31 1.91 -2.57 16.53
C GLN A 31 0.89 -2.39 17.66
N ILE A 32 0.62 -1.13 18.01
CA ILE A 32 -0.35 -0.79 19.06
C ILE A 32 -1.79 -0.83 18.55
N TRP A 33 -1.99 -0.62 17.23
CA TRP A 33 -3.31 -0.59 16.60
C TRP A 33 -3.30 -1.25 15.21
N TYR A 34 -4.34 -2.05 14.93
CA TYR A 34 -4.59 -2.55 13.58
C TYR A 34 -4.97 -1.41 12.64
N PRO A 35 -4.47 -1.38 11.38
CA PRO A 35 -4.88 -0.40 10.38
C PRO A 35 -6.33 -0.67 9.97
N ALA A 36 -7.28 -0.24 10.80
CA ALA A 36 -8.70 -0.20 10.51
C ALA A 36 -9.01 1.07 9.69
N GLY A 37 -8.37 1.18 8.52
CA GLY A 37 -8.61 2.27 7.58
C GLY A 37 -9.58 1.83 6.50
N ASP A 38 -10.69 2.53 6.36
CA ASP A 38 -11.50 2.50 5.13
C ASP A 38 -11.21 3.74 4.29
N VAL A 39 -11.33 3.57 2.97
CA VAL A 39 -11.15 4.67 2.03
C VAL A 39 -12.41 5.52 2.10
N HIS A 40 -12.30 6.70 2.71
CA HIS A 40 -13.40 7.64 2.81
C HIS A 40 -13.31 8.66 1.67
N ASN A 41 -14.44 8.93 1.01
CA ASN A 41 -14.48 9.93 -0.06
C ASN A 41 -14.45 11.37 0.47
N ASN A 42 -14.87 11.57 1.74
CA ASN A 42 -14.87 12.88 2.38
C ASN A 42 -13.58 13.10 3.20
N LYS A 43 -12.75 14.04 2.74
CA LYS A 43 -11.50 14.43 3.40
C LYS A 43 -11.69 14.98 4.81
N ILE A 44 -12.79 15.70 5.06
CA ILE A 44 -13.05 16.33 6.37
C ILE A 44 -13.32 15.23 7.41
N LEU A 45 -14.23 14.30 7.08
CA LEU A 45 -14.54 13.18 7.97
C LEU A 45 -13.30 12.33 8.25
N HIS A 46 -12.53 12.04 7.20
CA HIS A 46 -11.26 11.32 7.34
C HIS A 46 -10.30 12.02 8.32
N ASN A 47 -10.10 13.33 8.17
CA ASN A 47 -9.21 14.10 9.03
C ASN A 47 -9.68 14.12 10.50
N ILE A 48 -11.00 14.21 10.75
CA ILE A 48 -11.55 14.16 12.11
C ILE A 48 -11.29 12.79 12.74
N ILE A 49 -11.53 11.69 12.01
CA ILE A 49 -11.27 10.33 12.50
C ILE A 49 -9.78 10.14 12.79
N VAL A 50 -8.90 10.58 11.89
CA VAL A 50 -7.45 10.51 12.10
C VAL A 50 -7.02 11.32 13.32
N LEU A 51 -7.57 12.53 13.50
CA LEU A 51 -7.28 13.35 14.68
C LEU A 51 -7.66 12.62 15.98
N LEU A 52 -8.90 12.11 16.03
CA LEU A 52 -9.46 11.48 17.24
C LEU A 52 -8.82 10.14 17.58
N PHE A 53 -8.54 9.29 16.58
CA PHE A 53 -8.13 7.90 16.81
C PHE A 53 -6.65 7.63 16.56
N GLN A 54 -5.91 8.53 15.91
CA GLN A 54 -4.48 8.34 15.65
C GLN A 54 -3.63 9.40 16.37
N ILE A 55 -4.00 10.68 16.27
CA ILE A 55 -3.18 11.80 16.77
C ILE A 55 -3.35 11.99 18.28
N ILE A 56 -4.58 12.18 18.77
CA ILE A 56 -4.84 12.38 20.19
C ILE A 56 -4.29 11.21 21.03
N PRO A 57 -4.54 9.93 20.68
CA PRO A 57 -4.00 8.80 21.44
C PRO A 57 -2.48 8.73 21.39
N ALA A 58 -1.83 9.11 20.28
CA ALA A 58 -0.38 9.12 20.20
C ALA A 58 0.26 10.18 21.12
N TYR A 59 -0.34 11.38 21.20
CA TYR A 59 0.11 12.40 22.14
C TYR A 59 -0.15 12.00 23.59
N LEU A 60 -1.27 11.32 23.88
CA LEU A 60 -1.56 10.78 25.20
C LEU A 60 -0.49 9.74 25.60
N ILE A 61 -0.17 8.79 24.73
CA ILE A 61 0.87 7.77 25.00
C ILE A 61 2.23 8.43 25.24
N ASP A 62 2.66 9.35 24.37
CA ASP A 62 3.94 10.05 24.55
C ASP A 62 3.95 10.90 25.84
N PHE A 63 2.80 11.45 26.26
CA PHE A 63 2.67 12.15 27.53
C PHE A 63 2.82 11.20 28.72
N LEU A 64 2.19 10.03 28.70
CA LEU A 64 2.38 9.00 29.73
C LEU A 64 3.84 8.54 29.79
N MET A 65 4.46 8.28 28.63
CA MET A 65 5.88 7.91 28.56
C MET A 65 6.78 8.99 29.17
N LEU A 66 6.45 10.27 28.98
CA LEU A 66 7.17 11.37 29.62
C LEU A 66 7.08 11.31 31.15
N ILE A 67 5.89 11.06 31.70
CA ILE A 67 5.69 10.89 33.16
C ILE A 67 6.54 9.73 33.69
N PHE A 68 6.60 8.62 32.95
CA PHE A 68 7.43 7.46 33.30
C PHE A 68 8.92 7.61 32.95
N ARG A 69 9.38 8.79 32.51
CA ARG A 69 10.76 9.07 32.05
C ARG A 69 11.24 8.14 30.93
N GLN A 70 10.32 7.61 30.12
CA GLN A 70 10.62 6.79 28.96
C GLN A 70 10.76 7.64 27.68
N LYS A 71 11.35 7.05 26.63
CA LYS A 71 11.55 7.71 25.34
C LYS A 71 10.23 7.81 24.57
N ARG A 72 9.83 9.03 24.23
CA ARG A 72 8.70 9.34 23.35
C ARG A 72 8.99 8.92 21.92
N PHE A 73 8.06 8.19 21.30
CA PHE A 73 8.24 7.69 19.94
C PHE A 73 6.95 7.70 19.12
N MET A 74 5.78 7.79 19.77
CA MET A 74 4.50 7.50 19.14
C MET A 74 4.14 8.55 18.10
N VAL A 75 4.31 9.84 18.42
CA VAL A 75 4.03 10.93 17.48
C VAL A 75 4.95 10.88 16.25
N ARG A 76 6.20 10.43 16.42
CA ARG A 76 7.14 10.26 15.29
C ARG A 76 6.69 9.16 14.34
N ILE A 77 6.19 8.05 14.88
CA ILE A 77 5.62 6.96 14.06
C ILE A 77 4.39 7.47 13.32
N GLN A 78 3.46 8.14 14.00
CA GLN A 78 2.25 8.65 13.34
C GLN A 78 2.56 9.62 12.21
N LYS A 79 3.55 10.51 12.39
CA LYS A 79 4.00 11.42 11.33
C LYS A 79 4.54 10.67 10.11
N ARG A 80 5.28 9.57 10.30
CA ARG A 80 5.76 8.73 9.19
C ARG A 80 4.60 8.04 8.47
N ILE A 81 3.62 7.54 9.21
CA ILE A 81 2.42 6.91 8.63
C ILE A 81 1.65 7.92 7.79
N LEU A 82 1.39 9.13 8.30
CA LEU A 82 0.69 10.16 7.54
C LEU A 82 1.42 10.57 6.26
N ASN A 83 2.73 10.81 6.33
CA ASN A 83 3.51 11.12 5.14
C ASN A 83 3.49 9.97 4.12
N GLY A 84 3.55 8.72 4.59
CA GLY A 84 3.45 7.54 3.73
C GLY A 84 2.08 7.44 3.05
N LEU A 85 1.00 7.70 3.79
CA LEU A 85 -0.36 7.72 3.26
C LEU A 85 -0.57 8.84 2.23
N GLU A 86 0.01 10.02 2.43
CA GLU A 86 -0.05 11.12 1.47
C GLU A 86 0.58 10.73 0.13
N VAL A 87 1.78 10.15 0.17
CA VAL A 87 2.46 9.65 -1.03
C VAL A 87 1.65 8.52 -1.68
N LEU A 88 1.16 7.56 -0.88
CA LEU A 88 0.36 6.44 -1.38
C LEU A 88 -0.96 6.92 -2.02
N GLN A 89 -1.60 7.94 -1.45
CA GLN A 89 -2.82 8.52 -1.99
C GLN A 89 -2.58 9.07 -3.41
N TYR A 90 -1.44 9.71 -3.66
CA TYR A 90 -1.09 10.21 -4.99
C TYR A 90 -1.06 9.07 -6.04
N PHE A 91 -0.48 7.92 -5.69
CA PHE A 91 -0.38 6.78 -6.60
C PHE A 91 -1.70 6.02 -6.76
N THR A 92 -2.50 5.90 -5.70
CA THR A 92 -3.72 5.08 -5.69
C THR A 92 -4.95 5.80 -6.25
N THR A 93 -5.01 7.13 -6.19
CA THR A 93 -6.18 7.91 -6.64
C THR A 93 -6.12 8.34 -8.10
N ARG A 94 -4.95 8.26 -8.74
CA ARG A 94 -4.78 8.66 -10.14
C ARG A 94 -4.89 7.46 -11.07
N HIS A 95 -5.54 7.67 -12.21
CA HIS A 95 -5.50 6.70 -13.30
C HIS A 95 -4.16 6.80 -14.01
N TRP A 96 -3.46 5.66 -14.07
CA TRP A 96 -2.20 5.55 -14.80
C TRP A 96 -2.45 4.89 -16.14
N ILE A 97 -2.17 5.64 -17.22
CA ILE A 97 -2.25 5.13 -18.59
C ILE A 97 -0.83 4.75 -19.00
N PHE A 98 -0.56 3.46 -19.10
CA PHE A 98 0.72 2.95 -19.55
C PHE A 98 0.63 2.57 -21.03
N TYR A 99 1.36 3.28 -21.88
CA TYR A 99 1.47 2.94 -23.30
C TYR A 99 2.58 1.90 -23.49
N ASN A 100 2.18 0.67 -23.78
CA ASN A 100 3.04 -0.51 -23.84
C ASN A 100 3.15 -1.07 -25.27
N LYS A 101 3.02 -0.21 -26.29
CA LYS A 101 3.05 -0.60 -27.71
C LYS A 101 4.33 -1.38 -28.07
N ASN A 102 5.50 -0.87 -27.70
CA ASN A 102 6.79 -1.50 -28.03
C ASN A 102 6.98 -2.84 -27.31
N ILE A 103 6.51 -2.95 -26.06
CA ILE A 103 6.60 -4.19 -25.28
C ILE A 103 5.71 -5.26 -25.91
N ILE A 104 4.49 -4.89 -26.32
CA ILE A 104 3.56 -5.81 -26.97
C ILE A 104 4.12 -6.28 -28.31
N THR A 105 4.70 -5.36 -29.11
CA THR A 105 5.36 -5.73 -30.38
C THR A 105 6.52 -6.69 -30.14
N LEU A 106 7.41 -6.36 -29.20
CA LEU A 106 8.52 -7.24 -28.83
C LEU A 106 8.04 -8.62 -28.38
N CYS A 107 7.00 -8.69 -27.53
CA CYS A 107 6.43 -9.97 -27.07
C CYS A 107 5.82 -10.81 -28.20
N ASN A 108 5.25 -10.18 -29.22
CA ASN A 108 4.69 -10.88 -30.38
C ASN A 108 5.79 -11.38 -31.34
N ASP A 109 6.93 -10.68 -31.37
CA ASP A 109 8.07 -11.02 -32.24
C ASP A 109 8.97 -12.11 -31.63
N ILE A 110 8.90 -12.36 -30.31
CA ILE A 110 9.67 -13.41 -29.63
C ILE A 110 9.10 -14.80 -29.97
N THR A 111 9.96 -15.73 -30.36
CA THR A 111 9.54 -17.12 -30.65
C THR A 111 9.26 -17.92 -29.36
N PRO A 112 8.39 -18.94 -29.38
CA PRO A 112 8.05 -19.72 -28.18
C PRO A 112 9.26 -20.34 -27.46
N LEU A 113 10.31 -20.68 -28.21
CA LEU A 113 11.55 -21.27 -27.71
C LEU A 113 12.41 -20.25 -26.93
N GLU A 114 12.45 -19.00 -27.37
CA GLU A 114 13.18 -17.92 -26.72
C GLU A 114 12.49 -17.50 -25.41
N ASN A 115 11.16 -17.48 -25.40
CA ASN A 115 10.39 -17.11 -24.22
C ASN A 115 10.66 -18.06 -23.03
N ASN A 116 10.70 -19.37 -23.27
CA ASN A 116 11.04 -20.36 -22.24
C ASN A 116 12.48 -20.22 -21.73
N THR A 117 13.41 -19.82 -22.59
CA THR A 117 14.82 -19.56 -22.21
C THR A 117 14.96 -18.29 -21.37
N ILE A 118 14.23 -17.22 -21.72
CA ILE A 118 14.22 -15.96 -20.98
C ILE A 118 13.59 -16.16 -19.59
N ILE A 119 12.44 -16.83 -19.51
CA ILE A 119 11.77 -17.09 -18.23
C ILE A 119 12.68 -17.90 -17.30
N LYS A 120 13.30 -18.99 -17.78
CA LYS A 120 14.24 -19.77 -16.97
C LYS A 120 15.48 -18.98 -16.53
N LYS A 121 15.98 -18.07 -17.38
CA LYS A 121 17.18 -17.28 -17.07
C LYS A 121 16.94 -16.22 -16.00
N TYR A 122 15.77 -15.59 -15.99
CA TYR A 122 15.48 -14.47 -15.07
C TYR A 122 14.67 -14.86 -13.83
N PHE A 123 13.88 -15.95 -13.89
CA PHE A 123 13.03 -16.37 -12.77
C PHE A 123 13.55 -17.57 -11.97
N GLN A 124 14.74 -18.12 -12.27
CA GLN A 124 15.39 -19.22 -11.52
C GLN A 124 14.39 -20.22 -10.90
N LEU A 125 13.58 -20.86 -11.74
CA LEU A 125 12.83 -22.06 -11.40
C LEU A 125 13.47 -23.26 -12.10
#